data_AF-A0A920L1I1-F1
#
_entry.id   AF-A0A920L1I1-F1
#
_cell.length_a   1.000
_cell.length_b   1.000
_cell.length_c   1.000
_cell.angle_alpha   90.00
_cell.angle_beta   90.00
_cell.angle_gamma   90.00
#
_symmetry.space_group_name_H-M   'P 1'
#
loop_
_entity.id
_entity.type
_entity.pdbx_description
1 polymer ?
#
loop_
_entity_poly.entity_id
_entity_poly.type
_entity_poly.pdbx_seq_one_letter_code
_entity_poly.pdbx_strand_id
1 'polypeptide(L)'
;MLPAVFLSGIFAIFITSSICLLSGLSFQISVNDTSISMGMGVFQVGAGLVLYTLGSKTLPAAELTLLSLAEVLLGPLWVYLFLNEVATFNTLFGGLVLLLAIAGNAISGARRKPPPITSP
;
A
#
# COMPACT_ATOMS: atom_id res chain seq x y z
N MET A 1 6.13 8.08 9.09
CA MET A 1 5.56 7.87 7.74
C MET A 1 4.67 9.03 7.29
N LEU A 2 3.84 9.60 8.18
CA LEU A 2 2.96 10.73 7.85
C LEU A 2 3.67 11.97 7.22
N PRO A 3 4.84 12.43 7.70
CA PRO A 3 5.54 13.56 7.06
C PRO A 3 6.01 13.25 5.63
N ALA A 4 6.40 12.01 5.36
CA ALA A 4 6.87 11.60 4.04
C ALA A 4 5.72 11.55 3.01
N VAL A 5 4.54 11.08 3.42
CA VAL A 5 3.34 11.04 2.56
C VAL A 5 2.81 12.45 2.27
N PHE A 6 2.89 13.35 3.25
CA PHE A 6 2.54 14.75 3.02
C PHE A 6 3.50 15.40 2.01
N LEU A 7 4.82 15.18 2.19
CA LEU A 7 5.83 15.72 1.29
C LEU A 7 5.67 15.14 -0.13
N SER A 8 5.39 13.84 -0.26
CA SER A 8 5.15 13.21 -1.57
C SER A 8 3.91 13.79 -2.27
N GLY A 9 2.86 14.15 -1.52
CA GLY A 9 1.70 14.85 -2.05
C GLY A 9 2.04 16.23 -2.64
N ILE A 10 2.87 17.01 -1.96
CA ILE A 10 3.36 18.31 -2.48
C ILE A 10 4.16 18.11 -3.77
N PHE A 11 5.08 17.15 -3.78
CA PHE A 11 5.86 16.82 -4.99
C PHE A 11 4.96 16.34 -6.12
N ALA A 12 3.94 15.52 -5.85
CA ALA A 12 3.00 15.05 -6.84
C ALA A 12 2.23 16.21 -7.49
N ILE A 13 1.74 17.17 -6.70
CA ILE A 13 1.08 18.38 -7.25
C ILE A 13 2.00 19.13 -8.21
N PHE A 14 3.26 19.35 -7.82
CA PHE A 14 4.22 20.08 -8.64
C PHE A 14 4.54 19.34 -9.95
N ILE A 15 4.81 18.04 -9.86
CA ILE A 15 5.14 17.21 -11.01
C ILE A 15 3.95 17.07 -11.96
N THR A 16 2.76 16.73 -11.46
CA THR A 16 1.56 16.58 -12.29
C THR A 16 1.17 17.91 -12.93
N SER A 17 1.30 19.03 -12.21
CA SER A 17 1.04 20.36 -12.77
C SER A 17 2.00 20.70 -13.92
N SER A 18 3.30 20.44 -13.74
CA SER A 18 4.33 20.63 -14.77
C SER A 18 4.06 19.78 -16.01
N ILE A 19 3.71 18.49 -15.84
CA ILE A 19 3.38 17.60 -16.95
C ILE A 19 2.14 18.08 -17.70
N CYS A 20 1.11 18.53 -16.99
CA CYS A 20 -0.15 19.01 -17.57
C CYS A 20 0.09 20.26 -18.44
N LEU A 21 0.90 21.20 -17.94
CA LEU A 21 1.32 22.41 -18.68
C LEU A 21 2.13 22.06 -19.94
N LEU A 22 3.11 21.17 -19.83
CA LEU A 22 3.94 20.74 -20.97
C LEU A 22 3.14 19.99 -22.03
N SER A 23 2.08 19.28 -21.63
CA SER A 23 1.23 18.49 -22.52
C SER A 23 0.05 19.28 -23.09
N GLY A 24 -0.11 20.56 -22.72
CA GLY A 24 -1.22 21.41 -23.16
C GLY A 24 -2.60 20.91 -22.72
N LEU A 25 -2.66 20.08 -21.66
CA LEU A 25 -3.89 19.51 -21.15
C LEU A 25 -4.65 20.55 -20.31
N SER A 26 -5.97 20.54 -20.42
CA SER A 26 -6.81 21.40 -19.58
C SER A 26 -6.92 20.84 -18.16
N PHE A 27 -6.78 21.68 -17.14
CA PHE A 27 -7.07 21.35 -15.73
C PHE A 27 -8.58 21.24 -15.45
N GLN A 28 -9.36 20.80 -16.43
CA GLN A 28 -10.80 20.63 -16.35
C GLN A 28 -11.05 19.19 -15.91
N ILE A 29 -11.18 18.99 -14.61
CA ILE A 29 -11.54 17.70 -14.01
C ILE A 29 -13.05 17.69 -13.76
N SER A 30 -13.71 16.56 -14.05
CA SER A 30 -15.12 16.38 -13.73
C SER A 30 -15.36 16.39 -12.21
N VAL A 31 -16.52 16.88 -11.78
CA VAL A 31 -16.94 16.83 -10.37
C VAL A 31 -16.95 15.38 -9.87
N ASN A 32 -17.30 14.42 -10.74
CA ASN A 32 -17.30 13.00 -10.39
C ASN A 32 -15.88 12.52 -10.06
N ASP A 33 -14.91 12.77 -10.95
CA ASP A 33 -13.51 12.36 -10.77
C ASP A 33 -12.87 13.03 -9.55
N THR A 34 -13.24 14.29 -9.27
CA THR A 34 -12.83 15.00 -8.04
C THR A 34 -13.36 14.29 -6.80
N SER A 35 -14.64 13.90 -6.81
CA SER A 35 -15.27 13.25 -5.66
C SER A 35 -14.67 11.86 -5.40
N ILE A 36 -14.40 11.08 -6.45
CA ILE A 36 -13.78 9.75 -6.35
C ILE A 36 -12.34 9.88 -5.83
N SER A 37 -11.55 10.81 -6.38
CA SER A 37 -10.16 11.01 -5.94
C SER A 37 -10.07 11.52 -4.50
N MET A 38 -10.96 12.43 -4.08
CA MET A 38 -11.07 12.83 -2.67
C MET A 38 -11.45 11.64 -1.77
N GLY A 39 -12.42 10.83 -2.20
CA GLY A 39 -12.83 9.62 -1.47
C GLY A 39 -11.69 8.64 -1.29
N MET A 40 -10.93 8.36 -2.35
CA MET A 40 -9.75 7.49 -2.28
C MET A 40 -8.65 8.08 -1.39
N GLY A 41 -8.40 9.39 -1.47
CA GLY A 41 -7.41 10.04 -0.61
C GLY A 41 -7.74 9.95 0.87
N VAL A 42 -8.98 10.26 1.25
CA VAL A 42 -9.40 10.29 2.67
C VAL A 42 -9.59 8.89 3.23
N PHE A 43 -10.38 8.05 2.56
CA PHE A 43 -10.75 6.74 3.10
C PHE A 43 -9.70 5.68 2.81
N GLN A 44 -9.20 5.58 1.58
CA GLN A 44 -8.27 4.50 1.24
C GLN A 44 -6.87 4.78 1.77
N VAL A 45 -6.30 5.96 1.46
CA VAL A 45 -4.95 6.32 1.91
C VAL A 45 -4.95 6.81 3.36
N GLY A 46 -5.86 7.73 3.71
CA GLY A 46 -5.91 8.33 5.05
C GLY A 46 -6.23 7.31 6.15
N ALA A 47 -7.32 6.56 6.02
CA ALA A 47 -7.67 5.55 7.03
C ALA A 47 -6.64 4.41 7.07
N GLY A 48 -6.11 3.97 5.92
CA GLY A 48 -5.04 2.97 5.84
C GLY A 48 -3.79 3.40 6.60
N LEU A 49 -3.35 4.65 6.44
CA LEU A 49 -2.19 5.19 7.14
C LEU A 49 -2.40 5.29 8.66
N VAL A 50 -3.62 5.65 9.10
CA VAL A 50 -3.97 5.70 10.53
C VAL A 50 -3.89 4.31 11.15
N LEU A 51 -4.51 3.31 10.51
CA LEU A 51 -4.46 1.91 10.96
C LEU A 51 -3.03 1.38 10.97
N TYR A 52 -2.25 1.67 9.93
CA TYR A 52 -0.83 1.29 9.86
C TYR A 52 -0.01 1.92 10.99
N THR A 53 -0.21 3.21 11.26
CA THR A 53 0.52 3.94 12.32
C THR A 53 0.12 3.47 13.72
N LEU A 54 -1.13 3.05 13.92
CA LEU A 54 -1.59 2.43 15.15
C LEU A 54 -0.96 1.04 15.33
N GLY A 55 -1.01 0.20 14.28
CA GLY A 55 -0.43 -1.14 14.29
C GLY A 55 1.10 -1.14 14.43
N SER A 56 1.80 -0.12 13.89
CA SER A 56 3.26 -0.04 13.97
C SER A 56 3.79 0.20 15.37
N LYS A 57 2.94 0.65 16.31
CA LYS A 57 3.32 0.86 17.71
C LYS A 57 3.25 -0.43 18.54
N THR A 58 2.48 -1.41 18.08
CA THR A 58 2.17 -2.64 18.84
C THR A 58 2.76 -3.89 18.19
N LEU A 59 2.93 -3.90 16.87
CA LEU A 59 3.43 -5.05 16.11
C LEU A 59 4.95 -4.94 15.87
N PRO A 60 5.71 -6.03 16.07
CA PRO A 60 7.12 -6.10 15.67
C PRO A 60 7.31 -5.74 14.19
N ALA A 61 8.48 -5.18 13.84
CA ALA A 61 8.79 -4.76 12.47
C ALA A 61 8.61 -5.87 11.41
N ALA A 62 8.78 -7.14 11.79
CA ALA A 62 8.57 -8.28 10.90
C ALA A 62 7.09 -8.52 10.55
N GLU A 63 6.15 -8.17 11.42
CA GLU A 63 4.72 -8.35 11.16
C GLU A 63 4.17 -7.25 10.25
N LEU A 64 4.69 -6.02 10.39
CA LEU A 64 4.36 -4.91 9.48
C LEU A 64 4.79 -5.19 8.04
N THR A 65 5.97 -5.81 7.84
CA THR A 65 6.44 -6.18 6.51
C THR A 65 5.62 -7.33 5.92
N LEU A 66 5.21 -8.31 6.74
CA LEU A 66 4.28 -9.36 6.32
C LEU A 66 2.91 -8.78 5.92
N LEU A 67 2.41 -7.79 6.67
CA LEU A 67 1.14 -7.12 6.37
C LEU A 67 1.20 -6.35 5.05
N SER A 68 2.29 -5.63 4.78
CA SER A 68 2.51 -4.95 3.50
C SER A 68 2.59 -5.94 2.33
N LEU A 69 3.24 -7.08 2.51
CA LEU A 69 3.30 -8.13 1.49
C LEU A 69 1.92 -8.79 1.25
N ALA A 70 1.12 -8.96 2.31
CA ALA A 70 -0.25 -9.48 2.20
C ALA A 70 -1.17 -8.51 1.43
N GLU A 71 -1.01 -7.20 1.63
CA GLU A 71 -1.74 -6.17 0.88
C GLU A 71 -1.47 -6.26 -0.63
N VAL A 72 -0.22 -6.44 -1.04
CA VAL A 72 0.17 -6.60 -2.46
C VAL A 72 -0.51 -7.82 -3.10
N LEU A 73 -0.68 -8.90 -2.35
CA LEU A 73 -1.39 -10.09 -2.81
C LEU A 73 -2.91 -9.88 -2.92
N LEU A 74 -3.49 -9.17 -1.94
CA LEU A 74 -4.91 -8.90 -1.89
C LEU A 74 -5.36 -7.99 -3.02
N GLY A 75 -4.49 -7.10 -3.54
CA GLY A 75 -4.80 -6.21 -4.66
C GLY A 75 -5.41 -6.94 -5.88
N PRO A 76 -4.68 -7.86 -6.53
CA PRO A 76 -5.21 -8.65 -7.65
C PRO A 76 -6.47 -9.46 -7.30
N LEU A 77 -6.57 -9.97 -6.07
CA LEU A 77 -7.75 -10.72 -5.61
C LEU A 77 -9.00 -9.82 -5.55
N TRP A 78 -8.87 -8.60 -5.04
CA TRP A 78 -9.98 -7.64 -4.99
C TRP A 78 -10.43 -7.18 -6.38
N VAL A 79 -9.49 -6.98 -7.31
CA VAL A 79 -9.79 -6.63 -8.70
C VAL A 79 -10.53 -7.78 -9.40
N TYR A 80 -10.07 -9.02 -9.23
CA TYR A 80 -10.79 -10.18 -9.74
C TYR A 80 -12.22 -10.27 -9.20
N LEU A 81 -12.42 -10.07 -7.90
CA LEU A 81 -13.73 -10.19 -7.25
C LEU A 81 -14.71 -9.07 -7.62
N PHE A 82 -14.26 -7.81 -7.66
CA PHE A 82 -15.15 -6.65 -7.85
C PHE A 82 -15.23 -6.16 -9.30
N LEU A 83 -14.15 -6.29 -10.06
CA LEU A 83 -14.07 -5.79 -11.44
C LEU A 83 -14.18 -6.93 -12.47
N ASN A 84 -14.29 -8.20 -12.02
CA ASN A 84 -14.36 -9.40 -12.87
C ASN A 84 -13.22 -9.48 -13.91
N GLU A 85 -12.07 -8.82 -13.67
CA GLU A 85 -10.91 -8.97 -14.53
C GLU A 85 -10.31 -10.36 -14.35
N VAL A 86 -10.11 -11.08 -15.45
CA VAL A 86 -9.55 -12.43 -15.42
C VAL A 86 -8.09 -12.35 -14.96
N ALA A 87 -7.81 -12.89 -13.76
CA ALA A 87 -6.44 -13.02 -13.29
C ALA A 87 -5.67 -13.97 -14.22
N THR A 88 -4.69 -13.44 -14.95
CA THR A 88 -3.84 -14.27 -15.81
C THR A 88 -3.08 -15.31 -14.98
N PHE A 89 -2.73 -16.44 -15.61
CA PHE A 89 -1.94 -17.49 -14.95
C PHE A 89 -0.63 -16.95 -14.34
N ASN A 90 -0.02 -15.95 -14.98
CA ASN A 90 1.20 -15.31 -14.48
C ASN A 90 0.95 -14.55 -13.16
N THR A 91 -0.17 -13.85 -13.04
CA THR A 91 -0.56 -13.12 -11.82
C THR A 91 -0.78 -14.10 -10.65
N LEU A 92 -1.46 -15.22 -10.92
CA LEU A 92 -1.71 -16.27 -9.93
C LEU A 92 -0.40 -16.94 -9.47
N PHE A 93 0.50 -17.24 -10.41
CA PHE A 93 1.79 -17.86 -10.10
C PHE A 93 2.68 -16.92 -9.27
N GLY A 94 2.76 -15.64 -9.66
CA GLY A 94 3.48 -14.62 -8.87
C GLY A 94 2.91 -14.46 -7.47
N GLY A 95 1.59 -14.44 -7.33
CA GLY A 95 0.92 -14.40 -6.04
C GLY A 95 1.22 -15.63 -5.17
N LEU A 96 1.22 -16.83 -5.76
CA LEU A 96 1.55 -18.06 -5.04
C LEU A 96 3.01 -18.05 -4.52
N VAL A 97 3.96 -17.61 -5.33
CA VAL A 97 5.37 -17.47 -4.92
C VAL A 97 5.51 -16.48 -3.76
N LEU A 98 4.82 -15.33 -3.85
CA LEU A 98 4.82 -14.33 -2.77
C LEU A 98 4.23 -14.90 -1.47
N LEU A 99 3.08 -15.57 -1.55
CA LEU A 99 2.45 -16.24 -0.41
C LEU A 99 3.39 -17.25 0.26
N LEU A 100 4.08 -18.08 -0.52
CA LEU A 100 5.03 -19.05 0.00
C LEU A 100 6.21 -18.37 0.70
N ALA A 101 6.73 -17.28 0.14
CA ALA A 101 7.81 -16.49 0.76
C ALA A 101 7.37 -15.84 2.09
N ILE A 102 6.17 -15.26 2.12
CA ILE A 102 5.55 -14.67 3.32
C ILE A 102 5.36 -15.74 4.40
N ALA A 103 4.77 -16.89 4.03
CA ALA A 103 4.53 -18.00 4.95
C ALA A 103 5.85 -18.55 5.52
N GLY A 104 6.87 -18.73 4.67
CA GLY A 104 8.20 -19.15 5.09
C GLY A 104 8.85 -18.15 6.05
N ASN A 105 8.75 -16.85 5.75
CA ASN A 105 9.27 -15.79 6.61
C ASN A 105 8.54 -15.73 7.96
N ALA A 106 7.22 -15.88 7.97
CA ALA A 106 6.42 -15.92 9.20
C ALA A 106 6.79 -17.13 10.08
N ILE A 107 6.94 -18.32 9.50
CA ILE A 107 7.33 -19.54 10.22
C ILE A 107 8.76 -19.42 10.77
N SER A 108 9.67 -18.82 10.03
CA SER A 108 11.06 -18.59 10.45
C SER A 108 11.15 -17.51 11.55
N GLY A 109 10.35 -16.44 11.42
CA GLY A 109 10.22 -15.37 12.41
C GLY A 109 9.67 -15.87 13.75
N ALA A 110 8.66 -16.75 13.72
CA ALA A 110 8.09 -17.36 14.93
C ALA A 110 9.12 -18.21 15.73
N ARG A 111 10.19 -18.69 15.08
CA ARG A 111 11.27 -19.44 15.73
C ARG A 111 12.39 -18.57 16.29
N ARG A 112 12.44 -17.28 15.96
CA ARG A 112 13.48 -16.35 16.45
C ARG A 112 12.96 -15.62 17.69
N LYS A 113 13.40 -16.07 18.88
CA LYS A 113 13.20 -15.31 20.13
C LYS A 113 13.85 -13.93 19.97
N PRO A 114 13.16 -12.83 20.36
CA PRO A 114 13.77 -11.51 20.34
C PRO A 114 15.02 -11.50 21.23
N PRO A 115 16.11 -10.83 20.82
CA PRO A 115 17.30 -10.70 21.66
C PRO A 115 16.92 -10.02 22.98
N PRO A 116 17.51 -10.44 24.12
CA PRO A 116 17.21 -9.85 25.42
C PRO A 116 17.54 -8.35 25.38
N ILE A 117 16.57 -7.54 25.79
CA ILE A 117 16.73 -6.09 25.92
C ILE A 117 17.64 -5.87 27.14
N THR A 118 18.94 -5.78 26.93
CA THR A 118 19.87 -5.30 27.96
C THR A 118 19.76 -3.78 28.00
N SER A 119 18.90 -3.26 28.87
CA SER A 119 18.94 -1.85 29.28
C SER A 119 20.20 -1.61 30.14
N PRO A 120 20.95 -0.51 29.92
CA PRO A 120 21.89 0.00 30.92
C PRO A 120 21.17 0.56 32.15
#